data_AF-A0A1V6K3D9-F1
#
_entry.id   AF-A0A1V6K3D9-F1
#
_cell.length_a   1.000
_cell.length_b   1.000
_cell.length_c   1.000
_cell.angle_alpha   90.00
_cell.angle_beta   90.00
_cell.angle_gamma   90.00
#
_symmetry.space_group_name_H-M   'P 1'
#
loop_
_entity.id
_entity.type
_entity.pdbx_description
1 polymer ?
#
loop_
_entity_poly.entity_id
_entity_poly.type
_entity_poly.pdbx_seq_one_letter_code
_entity_poly.pdbx_strand_id
1 'polypeptide(L)'
;MRNDLSGQSSGIHRELSELIVSTGALISLLISREGVCLSQAGGLASLNTTALAALVAGMFAATKEVAAIVGENQFSILLQQGEKRHIHISLVGKRAMMVVVFEDYTRIGKVRIEAKRAGEVISRLLDAPPVERAPDEEGDIYLPRFKEYALNLVDRIFRVDEEEDGVHQL
;
A
#
# COMPACT_ATOMS: atom_id res chain seq x y z
N MET A 1 -7.81 -21.26 -0.78
CA MET A 1 -8.23 -19.84 -0.84
C MET A 1 -7.13 -18.88 -0.34
N ARG A 2 -5.92 -18.87 -0.93
CA ARG A 2 -4.83 -17.92 -0.57
C ARG A 2 -3.93 -17.50 -1.74
N ASN A 3 -4.18 -17.96 -2.97
CA ASN A 3 -3.17 -17.95 -4.04
C ASN A 3 -3.37 -16.90 -5.16
N ASP A 4 -4.44 -16.08 -5.10
CA ASP A 4 -4.71 -15.09 -6.16
C ASP A 4 -4.28 -13.67 -5.74
N LEU A 5 -4.32 -13.35 -4.44
CA LEU A 5 -3.69 -12.16 -3.88
C LEU A 5 -2.17 -12.18 -4.05
N SER A 6 -1.54 -13.36 -4.03
CA SER A 6 -0.08 -13.50 -4.19
C SER A 6 0.37 -13.18 -5.62
N GLY A 7 -0.40 -13.57 -6.64
CA GLY A 7 -0.10 -13.26 -8.05
C GLY A 7 -0.20 -11.77 -8.38
N GLN A 8 -1.27 -11.11 -7.93
CA GLN A 8 -1.46 -9.66 -8.10
C GLN A 8 -0.40 -8.87 -7.31
N SER A 9 -0.14 -9.27 -6.05
CA SER A 9 0.91 -8.65 -5.22
C SER A 9 2.31 -8.84 -5.83
N SER A 10 2.58 -10.01 -6.43
CA SER A 10 3.83 -10.30 -7.12
C SER A 10 4.00 -9.46 -8.39
N GLY A 11 2.94 -9.29 -9.18
CA GLY A 11 2.95 -8.42 -10.37
C GLY A 11 3.24 -6.97 -10.00
N ILE A 12 2.55 -6.43 -8.98
CA ILE A 12 2.79 -5.06 -8.49
C ILE A 12 4.22 -4.89 -7.99
N HIS A 13 4.72 -5.82 -7.18
CA HIS A 13 6.09 -5.76 -6.67
C HIS A 13 7.13 -5.78 -7.79
N ARG A 14 6.89 -6.56 -8.86
CA ARG A 14 7.75 -6.58 -10.05
C ARG A 14 7.80 -5.20 -10.73
N GLU A 15 6.65 -4.58 -10.99
CA GLU A 15 6.61 -3.24 -11.61
C GLU A 15 7.34 -2.19 -10.77
N LEU A 16 7.16 -2.22 -9.44
CA LEU A 16 7.89 -1.34 -8.52
C LEU A 16 9.41 -1.60 -8.55
N SER A 17 9.83 -2.86 -8.62
CA SER A 17 11.24 -3.23 -8.71
C SER A 17 11.87 -2.79 -10.04
N GLU A 18 11.14 -2.98 -11.15
CA GLU A 18 11.57 -2.53 -12.48
C GLU A 18 11.70 -1.00 -12.53
N LEU A 19 10.79 -0.26 -11.87
CA LEU A 19 10.86 1.19 -11.74
C LEU A 19 12.16 1.63 -11.06
N ILE A 20 12.57 0.95 -9.99
CA ILE A 20 13.84 1.25 -9.31
C ILE A 20 15.04 1.04 -10.24
N VAL A 21 15.07 -0.09 -10.96
CA VAL A 21 16.17 -0.41 -11.88
C VAL A 21 16.22 0.60 -13.03
N SER A 22 15.05 0.97 -13.59
CA SER A 22 15.00 1.87 -14.73
C SER A 22 15.33 3.32 -14.35
N THR A 23 14.92 3.79 -13.18
CA THR A 23 15.13 5.20 -12.78
C THR A 23 16.34 5.43 -11.89
N GLY A 24 16.92 4.38 -11.30
CA GLY A 24 17.90 4.51 -10.22
C GLY A 24 17.31 5.17 -8.96
N ALA A 25 16.03 4.92 -8.68
CA ALA A 25 15.38 5.37 -7.45
C ALA A 25 15.88 4.55 -6.25
N LEU A 26 15.71 5.08 -5.05
CA LEU A 26 16.08 4.38 -3.81
C LEU A 26 14.95 3.47 -3.32
N ILE A 27 13.72 3.94 -3.46
CA ILE A 27 12.52 3.24 -3.01
C ILE A 27 11.34 3.64 -3.87
N SER A 28 10.46 2.67 -4.11
CA SER A 28 9.15 2.88 -4.74
C SER A 28 8.08 2.16 -3.91
N LEU A 29 7.02 2.87 -3.57
CA LEU A 29 5.91 2.40 -2.76
C LEU A 29 4.61 2.52 -3.55
N LEU A 30 3.76 1.52 -3.44
CA LEU A 30 2.34 1.66 -3.75
C LEU A 30 1.58 1.76 -2.42
N ILE A 31 0.84 2.84 -2.24
CA ILE A 31 0.07 3.11 -1.01
C ILE A 31 -1.40 3.32 -1.34
N SER A 32 -2.28 2.99 -0.41
CA SER A 32 -3.70 3.35 -0.47
C SER A 32 -3.93 4.82 -0.16
N ARG A 33 -5.12 5.35 -0.46
CA ARG A 33 -5.50 6.72 -0.10
C ARG A 33 -5.61 6.94 1.41
N GLU A 34 -5.72 5.85 2.17
CA GLU A 34 -5.78 5.84 3.63
C GLU A 34 -4.38 5.80 4.28
N GLY A 35 -3.30 5.75 3.47
CA GLY A 35 -1.93 5.78 3.97
C GLY A 35 -1.37 4.43 4.37
N VAL A 36 -2.00 3.34 3.95
CA VAL A 36 -1.49 1.97 4.14
C VAL A 36 -0.57 1.59 2.96
N CYS A 37 0.63 1.09 3.27
CA CYS A 37 1.54 0.53 2.27
C CYS A 37 1.00 -0.79 1.73
N LEU A 38 0.76 -0.87 0.42
CA LEU A 38 0.24 -2.05 -0.27
C LEU A 38 1.36 -2.93 -0.83
N SER A 39 2.41 -2.29 -1.36
CA SER A 39 3.61 -2.98 -1.86
C SER A 39 4.79 -2.01 -1.88
N GLN A 40 6.00 -2.53 -1.77
CA GLN A 40 7.23 -1.76 -1.81
C GLN A 40 8.34 -2.50 -2.53
N ALA A 41 9.26 -1.75 -3.13
CA ALA A 41 10.52 -2.26 -3.65
C ALA A 41 11.66 -1.30 -3.25
N GLY A 42 12.89 -1.82 -3.23
CA GLY A 42 14.06 -1.11 -2.72
C GLY A 42 13.99 -0.94 -1.20
N GLY A 43 14.76 0.02 -0.69
CA GLY A 43 14.76 0.29 0.73
C GLY A 43 15.96 1.09 1.22
N LEU A 44 15.73 1.82 2.28
CA LEU A 44 16.75 2.47 3.10
C LEU A 44 16.51 2.01 4.53
N ALA A 45 17.53 1.47 5.19
CA ALA A 45 17.40 0.97 6.56
C ALA A 45 16.87 2.02 7.55
N SER A 46 17.05 3.30 7.26
CA SER A 46 16.61 4.42 8.09
C SER A 46 15.20 4.95 7.78
N LEU A 47 14.54 4.48 6.72
CA LEU A 47 13.28 5.06 6.26
C LEU A 47 12.08 4.22 6.73
N ASN A 48 11.25 4.81 7.59
CA ASN A 48 9.99 4.20 8.02
C ASN A 48 8.93 4.38 6.92
N THR A 49 8.73 3.34 6.11
CA THR A 49 7.80 3.35 4.97
C THR A 49 6.34 3.48 5.40
N THR A 50 5.97 2.93 6.56
CA THR A 50 4.63 3.08 7.15
C THR A 50 4.34 4.54 7.50
N ALA A 51 5.29 5.22 8.17
CA ALA A 51 5.15 6.63 8.49
C ALA A 51 5.10 7.49 7.22
N LEU A 52 5.94 7.19 6.22
CA LEU A 52 5.93 7.88 4.93
C LEU A 52 4.57 7.72 4.23
N ALA A 53 3.99 6.51 4.19
CA ALA A 53 2.69 6.26 3.57
C ALA A 53 1.57 7.07 4.24
N ALA A 54 1.51 7.07 5.58
CA ALA A 54 0.52 7.84 6.34
C ALA A 54 0.66 9.35 6.10
N LEU A 55 1.89 9.88 6.12
CA LEU A 55 2.16 11.29 5.88
C LEU A 55 1.82 11.71 4.44
N VAL A 56 2.15 10.88 3.45
CA VAL A 56 1.81 11.16 2.04
C VAL A 56 0.29 11.19 1.84
N ALA A 57 -0.45 10.27 2.46
CA ALA A 57 -1.92 10.29 2.40
C ALA A 57 -2.50 11.56 3.02
N GLY A 58 -2.04 11.96 4.21
CA GLY A 58 -2.47 13.20 4.86
C GLY A 58 -2.13 14.45 4.03
N MET A 59 -0.92 14.50 3.47
CA MET A 59 -0.50 15.58 2.58
C MET A 59 -1.37 15.63 1.32
N PHE A 60 -1.63 14.50 0.67
CA PHE A 60 -2.45 14.45 -0.52
C PHE A 60 -3.87 14.97 -0.23
N ALA A 61 -4.47 14.55 0.89
CA ALA A 61 -5.78 15.04 1.33
C ALA A 61 -5.78 16.58 1.51
N ALA A 62 -4.75 17.13 2.15
CA ALA A 62 -4.63 18.59 2.31
C ALA A 62 -4.45 19.32 0.98
N THR A 63 -3.66 18.77 0.04
CA THR A 63 -3.45 19.39 -1.27
C THR A 63 -4.70 19.41 -2.16
N LYS A 64 -5.73 18.61 -1.84
CA LYS A 64 -7.01 18.66 -2.55
C LYS A 64 -7.73 20.00 -2.33
N GLU A 65 -7.66 20.55 -1.12
CA GLU A 65 -8.21 21.88 -0.84
C GLU A 65 -7.44 22.97 -1.59
N VAL A 66 -6.11 22.82 -1.70
CA VAL A 66 -5.27 23.71 -2.52
C VAL A 66 -5.66 23.62 -4.00
N ALA A 67 -5.90 22.40 -4.51
CA ALA A 67 -6.35 22.19 -5.89
C ALA A 67 -7.68 22.92 -6.15
N ALA A 68 -8.64 22.81 -5.24
CA ALA A 68 -9.94 23.48 -5.36
C ALA A 68 -9.80 25.02 -5.44
N ILE A 69 -8.91 25.61 -4.64
CA ILE A 69 -8.64 27.06 -4.66
C ILE A 69 -8.12 27.52 -6.03
N VAL A 70 -7.33 26.69 -6.71
CA VAL A 70 -6.77 27.02 -8.03
C VAL A 70 -7.63 26.53 -9.21
N GLY A 71 -8.83 26.02 -8.94
CA GLY A 71 -9.78 25.57 -9.97
C GLY A 71 -9.55 24.15 -10.48
N GLU A 72 -8.76 23.34 -9.77
CA GLU A 72 -8.47 21.95 -10.09
C GLU A 72 -9.26 20.98 -9.19
N ASN A 73 -9.64 19.82 -9.72
CA ASN A 73 -10.32 18.79 -8.92
C ASN A 73 -9.37 18.12 -7.92
N GLN A 74 -8.13 17.86 -8.36
CA GLN A 74 -7.02 17.31 -7.58
C GLN A 74 -5.75 17.37 -8.43
N PHE A 75 -4.58 17.48 -7.78
CA PHE A 75 -3.31 17.27 -8.48
C PHE A 75 -3.10 15.77 -8.74
N SER A 76 -2.76 15.41 -9.98
CA SER A 76 -2.43 14.01 -10.34
C SER A 76 -1.01 13.62 -9.94
N ILE A 77 -0.14 14.61 -9.78
CA ILE A 77 1.28 14.45 -9.47
C ILE A 77 1.67 15.52 -8.44
N LEU A 78 2.38 15.10 -7.40
CA LEU A 78 3.10 15.98 -6.50
C LEU A 78 4.60 15.68 -6.62
N LEU A 79 5.41 16.73 -6.54
CA LEU A 79 6.86 16.64 -6.50
C LEU A 79 7.37 17.48 -5.34
N GLN A 80 8.18 16.87 -4.49
CA GLN A 80 8.87 17.57 -3.41
C GLN A 80 10.37 17.47 -3.62
N GLN A 81 11.02 18.62 -3.72
CA GLN A 81 12.45 18.72 -3.90
C GLN A 81 13.11 19.07 -2.57
N GLY A 82 13.84 18.14 -1.96
CA GLY A 82 14.78 18.43 -0.88
C GLY A 82 16.20 18.66 -1.42
N GLU A 83 17.15 18.95 -0.52
CA GLU A 83 18.55 19.17 -0.88
C GLU A 83 19.24 17.90 -1.38
N LYS A 84 18.94 16.76 -0.76
CA LYS A 84 19.54 15.45 -1.09
C LYS A 84 18.57 14.50 -1.74
N ARG A 85 17.29 14.61 -1.42
CA ARG A 85 16.26 13.64 -1.77
C ARG A 85 15.03 14.34 -2.30
N HIS A 86 14.43 13.70 -3.28
CA HIS A 86 13.23 14.16 -3.94
C HIS A 86 12.18 13.07 -3.87
N ILE A 87 10.92 13.49 -3.78
CA ILE A 87 9.77 12.60 -3.69
C ILE A 87 8.86 12.92 -4.86
N HIS A 88 8.62 11.91 -5.70
CA HIS A 88 7.58 11.95 -6.73
C HIS A 88 6.39 11.13 -6.25
N ILE A 89 5.20 11.74 -6.21
CA ILE A 89 3.95 11.08 -5.87
C ILE A 89 3.04 11.19 -7.09
N SER A 90 2.43 10.09 -7.49
CA SER A 90 1.45 10.05 -8.58
C SER A 90 0.24 9.23 -8.19
N LEU A 91 -0.94 9.63 -8.65
CA LEU A 91 -2.15 8.82 -8.52
C LEU A 91 -2.07 7.57 -9.40
N VAL A 92 -2.50 6.44 -8.87
CA VAL A 92 -2.61 5.17 -9.59
C VAL A 92 -4.06 4.70 -9.53
N GLY A 93 -4.76 4.84 -10.66
CA GLY A 93 -6.19 4.59 -10.75
C GLY A 93 -6.98 5.44 -9.74
N LYS A 94 -8.03 4.85 -9.16
CA LYS A 94 -8.89 5.56 -8.19
C LYS A 94 -8.46 5.35 -6.72
N ARG A 95 -7.78 4.25 -6.42
CA ARG A 95 -7.65 3.72 -5.05
C ARG A 95 -6.25 3.83 -4.45
N ALA A 96 -5.23 4.11 -5.27
CA ALA A 96 -3.85 4.07 -4.84
C ALA A 96 -3.05 5.30 -5.28
N MET A 97 -1.89 5.46 -4.67
CA MET A 97 -0.86 6.43 -5.00
C MET A 97 0.48 5.69 -5.07
N MET A 98 1.33 6.08 -6.01
CA MET A 98 2.70 5.59 -6.09
C MET A 98 3.66 6.68 -5.62
N VAL A 99 4.56 6.32 -4.72
CA VAL A 99 5.59 7.19 -4.15
C VAL A 99 6.95 6.69 -4.60
N VAL A 100 7.78 7.56 -5.14
CA VAL A 100 9.15 7.25 -5.58
C VAL A 100 10.11 8.24 -4.93
N VAL A 101 11.14 7.73 -4.26
CA VAL A 101 12.19 8.56 -3.65
C VAL A 101 13.50 8.36 -4.39
N PHE A 102 14.16 9.46 -4.74
CA PHE A 102 15.40 9.48 -5.53
C PHE A 102 16.30 10.64 -5.09
N GLU A 103 17.60 10.58 -5.37
CA GLU A 103 18.58 11.59 -4.89
C GLU A 103 19.05 12.57 -5.97
N ASP A 104 19.16 12.11 -7.21
CA ASP A 104 19.66 12.92 -8.30
C ASP A 104 18.50 13.62 -9.03
N TYR A 105 18.33 14.93 -8.80
CA TYR A 105 17.25 15.72 -9.41
C TYR A 105 17.23 15.63 -10.94
N THR A 106 18.38 15.43 -11.58
CA THR A 106 18.45 15.33 -13.05
C THR A 106 17.66 14.13 -13.59
N ARG A 107 17.41 13.12 -12.74
CA ARG A 107 16.62 11.93 -13.08
C ARG A 107 15.11 12.18 -13.07
N ILE A 108 14.63 13.35 -12.64
CA ILE A 108 13.21 13.63 -12.50
C ILE A 108 12.41 13.35 -13.78
N GLY A 109 12.95 13.71 -14.95
CA GLY A 109 12.30 13.45 -16.23
C GLY A 109 12.09 11.96 -16.45
N LYS A 110 13.12 11.16 -16.21
CA LYS A 110 13.08 9.70 -16.31
C LYS A 110 12.12 9.10 -15.28
N VAL A 111 12.20 9.54 -14.03
CA VAL A 111 11.28 9.12 -12.96
C VAL A 111 9.84 9.35 -13.35
N ARG A 112 9.49 10.52 -13.90
CA ARG A 112 8.11 10.83 -14.31
C ARG A 112 7.62 9.94 -15.45
N ILE A 113 8.46 9.66 -16.44
CA ILE A 113 8.10 8.82 -17.59
C ILE A 113 7.86 7.37 -17.13
N GLU A 114 8.81 6.81 -16.38
CA GLU A 114 8.73 5.42 -15.92
C GLU A 114 7.63 5.24 -14.87
N ALA A 115 7.44 6.22 -13.96
CA ALA A 115 6.35 6.19 -13.00
C ALA A 115 4.97 6.22 -13.68
N LYS A 116 4.80 7.03 -14.73
CA LYS A 116 3.56 7.03 -15.50
C LYS A 116 3.29 5.65 -16.11
N ARG A 117 4.29 5.05 -16.76
CA ARG A 117 4.19 3.72 -17.37
C ARG A 117 3.86 2.64 -16.34
N ALA A 118 4.59 2.59 -15.24
CA ALA A 118 4.35 1.63 -14.16
C ALA A 118 2.96 1.82 -13.55
N GLY A 119 2.53 3.07 -13.34
CA GLY A 119 1.20 3.39 -12.83
C GLY A 119 0.06 2.87 -13.72
N GLU A 120 0.19 2.94 -15.04
CA GLU A 120 -0.80 2.38 -15.98
C GLU A 120 -0.88 0.84 -15.90
N VAL A 121 0.26 0.16 -15.74
CA VAL A 121 0.30 -1.30 -15.56
C VAL A 121 -0.29 -1.69 -14.21
N ILE A 122 0.15 -1.04 -13.13
CA ILE A 122 -0.32 -1.30 -11.77
C ILE A 122 -1.82 -1.01 -11.64
N SER A 123 -2.34 0.05 -12.26
CA SER A 123 -3.79 0.35 -12.24
C SER A 123 -4.59 -0.81 -12.85
N ARG A 124 -4.14 -1.37 -13.98
CA ARG A 124 -4.80 -2.54 -14.59
C ARG A 124 -4.71 -3.78 -13.71
N LEU A 125 -3.58 -3.98 -13.03
CA LEU A 125 -3.44 -5.07 -12.06
C LEU A 125 -4.43 -4.89 -10.91
N LEU A 126 -4.60 -3.67 -10.37
CA LEU A 126 -5.54 -3.38 -9.28
C LEU A 126 -7.02 -3.51 -9.69
N ASP A 127 -7.34 -3.19 -10.94
CA ASP A 127 -8.71 -3.23 -11.47
C ASP A 127 -9.10 -4.62 -12.02
N ALA A 128 -8.15 -5.56 -12.13
CA ALA A 128 -8.43 -6.91 -12.56
C ALA A 128 -9.40 -7.60 -11.57
N PRO A 129 -10.54 -8.15 -12.04
CA PRO A 129 -11.42 -8.91 -11.17
C PRO A 129 -10.64 -10.09 -10.57
N PRO A 130 -10.92 -10.49 -9.31
CA PRO A 130 -10.44 -11.78 -8.82
C PRO A 130 -10.87 -12.82 -9.85
N VAL A 131 -9.92 -13.58 -10.39
CA VAL A 131 -10.24 -14.60 -11.38
C VAL A 131 -11.20 -15.58 -10.71
N GLU A 132 -12.48 -15.53 -11.08
CA GLU A 132 -13.44 -16.57 -10.72
C GLU A 132 -12.91 -17.86 -11.33
N ARG A 133 -12.40 -18.74 -10.48
CA ARG A 133 -12.18 -20.12 -10.88
C ARG A 133 -13.55 -20.70 -11.23
N ALA A 134 -13.60 -21.51 -12.29
CA ALA A 134 -14.66 -22.52 -12.39
C ALA A 134 -14.73 -23.24 -11.04
N PRO A 135 -15.92 -23.59 -10.52
CA PRO A 135 -16.04 -24.17 -9.19
C PRO A 135 -15.17 -25.42 -9.13
N ASP A 136 -14.01 -25.30 -8.49
CA ASP A 136 -13.18 -26.41 -8.09
C ASP A 136 -14.05 -27.17 -7.09
N GLU A 137 -14.44 -28.40 -7.41
CA GLU A 137 -15.14 -29.31 -6.50
C GLU A 137 -14.24 -29.67 -5.32
N GLU A 138 -13.97 -28.74 -4.40
CA GLU A 138 -13.35 -29.05 -3.12
C GLU A 138 -13.51 -27.92 -2.09
N GLY A 139 -14.50 -28.12 -1.20
CA GLY A 139 -14.43 -27.64 0.18
C GLY A 139 -15.03 -26.27 0.45
N ASP A 140 -16.34 -26.15 0.27
CA ASP A 140 -17.14 -25.03 0.74
C ASP A 140 -16.96 -24.83 2.26
N ILE A 141 -16.29 -23.76 2.69
CA ILE A 141 -16.38 -23.32 4.09
C ILE A 141 -17.75 -22.67 4.24
N TYR A 142 -18.73 -23.52 4.50
CA TYR A 142 -20.07 -23.16 4.90
C TYR A 142 -20.01 -22.09 6.01
N LEU A 143 -20.72 -20.97 5.81
CA LEU A 143 -20.85 -19.81 6.70
C LEU A 143 -21.07 -20.13 8.21
N PRO A 144 -21.73 -21.23 8.61
CA PRO A 144 -21.81 -21.66 10.01
C PRO A 144 -20.44 -21.92 10.67
N ARG A 145 -19.48 -22.50 9.94
CA ARG A 145 -18.18 -22.93 10.50
C ARG A 145 -17.22 -21.75 10.71
N PHE A 146 -17.33 -20.71 9.89
CA PHE A 146 -16.61 -19.45 10.09
C PHE A 146 -17.08 -18.72 11.35
N LYS A 147 -18.40 -18.66 11.57
CA LYS A 147 -18.98 -18.05 12.77
C LYS A 147 -18.51 -18.75 14.04
N GLU A 148 -18.48 -20.08 14.02
CA GLU A 148 -18.01 -20.89 15.15
C GLU A 148 -16.50 -20.73 15.39
N TYR A 149 -15.69 -20.65 14.33
CA TYR A 149 -14.25 -20.39 14.45
C TYR A 149 -13.96 -18.98 14.99
N ALA A 150 -14.69 -17.96 14.51
CA ALA A 150 -14.55 -16.58 14.97
C ALA A 150 -14.96 -16.43 16.45
N LEU A 151 -16.06 -17.05 16.88
CA LEU A 151 -16.50 -17.06 18.28
C LEU A 151 -15.45 -17.70 19.20
N ASN A 152 -14.94 -18.88 18.82
CA ASN A 152 -13.92 -19.58 19.59
C ASN A 152 -12.54 -18.87 19.63
N LEU A 153 -12.26 -17.99 18.67
CA LEU A 153 -11.04 -17.19 18.64
C LEU A 153 -11.19 -15.95 19.54
N VAL A 154 -12.36 -15.31 19.51
CA VAL A 154 -12.72 -14.20 20.41
C VAL A 154 -12.62 -14.66 21.86
N ASP A 155 -13.24 -15.77 22.23
CA ASP A 155 -13.23 -16.29 23.61
C ASP A 155 -11.81 -16.63 24.12
N ARG A 156 -10.89 -16.96 23.22
CA ARG A 156 -9.47 -17.21 23.56
C ARG A 156 -8.66 -15.93 23.74
N ILE A 157 -9.04 -14.85 23.07
CA ILE A 157 -8.36 -13.54 23.19
C ILE A 157 -8.78 -12.84 24.48
N PHE A 158 -10.02 -13.02 24.93
CA PHE A 158 -10.55 -12.38 26.13
C PHE A 158 -10.39 -13.20 27.43
N ARG A 159 -9.78 -14.39 27.37
CA ARG A 159 -9.36 -15.16 28.54
C ARG A 159 -7.86 -14.95 28.81
N VAL A 160 -7.52 -13.76 29.28
CA VAL A 160 -6.27 -13.53 30.02
C VAL A 160 -6.64 -12.73 31.26
N ASP A 161 -6.33 -13.31 32.42
CA ASP A 161 -6.37 -12.80 33.79
C ASP A 161 -7.70 -12.87 34.58
N GLU A 162 -8.03 -14.07 35.06
CA GLU A 162 -8.72 -14.27 36.36
C GLU A 162 -7.93 -15.30 37.20
N GLU A 163 -6.64 -15.08 37.42
CA GLU A 163 -5.88 -15.73 38.49
C GLU A 163 -4.91 -14.72 39.12
N GLU A 164 -5.46 -13.72 39.81
CA GLU A 164 -4.76 -13.04 40.91
C GLU A 164 -5.80 -12.27 41.73
N ASP A 165 -6.60 -12.99 42.54
CA ASP A 165 -7.26 -12.41 43.71
C ASP A 165 -7.64 -13.49 44.74
N GLY A 166 -6.95 -13.49 45.88
CA GLY A 166 -7.15 -14.37 47.04
C GLY A 166 -6.06 -15.46 47.13
N VAL A 167 -5.15 -15.46 48.09
CA VAL A 167 -5.42 -15.53 49.54
C VAL A 167 -4.29 -14.86 50.33
N HIS A 168 -4.59 -13.71 50.96
CA HIS A 168 -4.00 -13.38 52.25
C HIS A 168 -4.83 -14.06 53.33
N GLN A 169 -4.26 -15.07 53.99
CA GLN A 169 -4.51 -15.45 55.40
C GLN A 169 -3.67 -16.67 55.74
N LEU A 170 -2.59 -16.44 56.50
CA LEU A 170 -2.42 -16.84 57.91
C LEU A 170 -1.09 -16.29 58.43
#